data_AF-A0A3P6T3C0-F1
#
_entry.id   AF-A0A3P6T3C0-F1
#
_cell.length_a   1.000
_cell.length_b   1.000
_cell.length_c   1.000
_cell.angle_alpha   90.00
_cell.angle_beta   90.00
_cell.angle_gamma   90.00
#
_symmetry.space_group_name_H-M   'P 1'
#
loop_
_entity.id
_entity.type
_entity.pdbx_description
1 polymer ?
#
loop_
_entity_poly.entity_id
_entity_poly.type
_entity_poly.pdbx_seq_one_letter_code
_entity_poly.pdbx_strand_id
1 'polypeptide(L)'
;VADKAISKGEAEKINNYNIKLFENEVGVTEFGDRYATVIPGCLSYLLRKERIVELLTEPADIDAIREQGWMSHKPPRLPPLVSTKACFAFYVEGSTVSSVRELSSDELKPWTTTDPVEGEPTIKPNVRKHAVTREDGRLVPCKGDGRTSEFHLTEYSAWLPRLLRLRKKIFYVARQTGQIVGNVLILYDFTMPGEIPSIMNIAHGNDALRDMQQMDLSMELPVADADNPVS
;
A
#
# COMPACT_ATOMS: atom_id res chain seq x y z
N VAL A 1 -29.38 9.59 6.94
CA VAL A 1 -29.60 10.61 5.89
C VAL A 1 -28.91 10.10 4.64
N ALA A 2 -29.65 9.90 3.55
CA ALA A 2 -29.18 9.20 2.36
C ALA A 2 -28.09 9.98 1.62
N ASP A 3 -26.99 9.30 1.30
CA ASP A 3 -25.92 9.80 0.43
C ASP A 3 -26.50 10.14 -0.95
N LYS A 4 -26.58 11.43 -1.27
CA LYS A 4 -26.87 11.88 -2.64
C LYS A 4 -25.63 11.66 -3.48
N ALA A 5 -25.74 10.79 -4.48
CA ALA A 5 -24.74 10.66 -5.53
C ALA A 5 -24.57 12.00 -6.24
N ILE A 6 -23.35 12.54 -6.20
CA ILE A 6 -22.97 13.82 -6.81
C ILE A 6 -23.05 13.68 -8.34
N SER A 7 -23.62 14.69 -9.00
CA SER A 7 -23.79 14.71 -10.46
C SER A 7 -22.43 14.75 -11.18
N LYS A 8 -22.37 14.16 -12.38
CA LYS A 8 -21.15 14.09 -13.23
C LYS A 8 -20.54 15.48 -13.48
N GLY A 9 -21.37 16.51 -13.65
CA GLY A 9 -20.93 17.90 -13.85
C GLY A 9 -20.46 18.62 -12.57
N GLU A 10 -20.89 18.17 -11.39
CA GLU A 10 -20.31 18.62 -10.12
C GLU A 10 -18.99 17.89 -9.84
N ALA A 11 -18.88 16.61 -10.20
CA ALA A 11 -17.64 15.85 -10.09
C ALA A 11 -16.51 16.46 -10.94
N GLU A 12 -16.81 16.93 -12.16
CA GLU A 12 -15.86 17.65 -13.03
C GLU A 12 -15.46 19.02 -12.46
N LYS A 13 -16.39 19.78 -11.86
CA LYS A 13 -16.04 21.03 -11.17
C LYS A 13 -15.18 20.80 -9.91
N ILE A 14 -15.38 19.68 -9.23
CA ILE A 14 -14.60 19.27 -8.06
C ILE A 14 -13.16 18.90 -8.47
N ASN A 15 -12.94 18.31 -9.66
CA ASN A 15 -11.59 18.01 -10.17
C ASN A 15 -10.72 19.27 -10.40
N ASN A 16 -11.33 20.46 -10.44
CA ASN A 16 -10.61 21.75 -10.56
C ASN A 16 -10.20 22.36 -9.22
N TYR A 17 -10.70 21.86 -8.08
CA TYR A 17 -10.28 22.34 -6.77
C TYR A 17 -9.11 21.48 -6.28
N ASN A 18 -8.02 22.13 -5.88
CA ASN A 18 -6.98 21.53 -5.04
C ASN A 18 -7.60 21.19 -3.68
N ILE A 19 -8.40 20.12 -3.63
CA ILE A 19 -8.99 19.62 -2.40
C ILE A 19 -7.84 19.14 -1.52
N LYS A 20 -7.71 19.77 -0.35
CA LYS A 20 -6.81 19.29 0.67
C LYS A 20 -7.27 17.90 1.13
N LEU A 21 -6.41 16.89 0.97
CA LEU A 21 -6.73 15.49 1.28
C LEU A 21 -6.22 15.03 2.63
N PHE A 22 -5.13 15.64 3.07
CA PHE A 22 -4.39 15.22 4.25
C PHE A 22 -4.31 16.37 5.26
N GLU A 23 -4.28 16.03 6.53
CA GLU A 23 -3.97 16.97 7.61
C GLU A 23 -2.57 17.57 7.38
N ASN A 24 -2.33 18.77 7.93
CA ASN A 24 -1.02 19.43 7.78
C ASN A 24 0.07 18.72 8.59
N GLU A 25 -0.32 18.08 9.68
CA GLU A 25 0.60 17.41 10.58
C GLU A 25 0.97 16.05 10.01
N VAL A 26 2.27 15.82 9.84
CA VAL A 26 2.81 14.50 9.52
C VAL A 26 2.98 13.75 10.82
N GLY A 27 2.30 12.61 10.91
CA GLY A 27 2.44 11.69 12.03
C GLY A 27 3.66 10.79 11.88
N VAL A 28 4.12 10.26 13.01
CA VAL A 28 5.19 9.26 13.06
C VAL A 28 4.68 8.09 13.91
N THR A 29 4.83 6.87 13.43
CA THR A 29 4.48 5.66 14.20
C THR A 29 5.50 5.43 15.31
N GLU A 30 5.19 4.53 16.24
CA GLU A 30 6.13 4.11 17.29
C GLU A 30 7.45 3.52 16.73
N PHE A 31 7.45 3.09 15.45
CA PHE A 31 8.62 2.53 14.76
C PHE A 31 9.33 3.53 13.84
N GLY A 32 8.94 4.80 13.88
CA GLY A 32 9.56 5.86 13.08
C GLY A 32 9.03 5.97 11.65
N ASP A 33 8.02 5.20 11.25
CA ASP A 33 7.41 5.31 9.92
C ASP A 33 6.54 6.57 9.86
N ARG A 34 6.71 7.36 8.80
CA ARG A 34 5.98 8.61 8.63
C ARG A 34 4.69 8.40 7.85
N TYR A 35 3.64 9.10 8.24
CA TYR A 35 2.34 9.01 7.59
C TYR A 35 1.60 10.34 7.57
N ALA A 36 0.66 10.44 6.65
CA ALA A 36 -0.33 11.50 6.62
C ALA A 36 -1.69 10.98 7.10
N THR A 37 -2.46 11.81 7.80
CA THR A 37 -3.84 11.49 8.17
C THR A 37 -4.78 12.04 7.10
N VAL A 38 -5.66 11.21 6.55
CA VAL A 38 -6.68 11.64 5.60
C VAL A 38 -7.74 12.47 6.33
N ILE A 39 -8.04 13.66 5.81
CA ILE A 39 -9.06 14.55 6.38
C ILE A 39 -10.42 13.84 6.38
N PRO A 40 -11.19 13.90 7.50
CA PRO A 40 -12.53 13.34 7.55
C PRO A 40 -13.41 13.83 6.39
N GLY A 41 -14.01 12.89 5.66
CA GLY A 41 -14.85 13.18 4.49
C GLY A 41 -14.11 13.21 3.15
N CYS A 42 -12.77 13.27 3.14
CA CYS A 42 -11.98 13.30 1.90
C CYS A 42 -11.67 11.90 1.32
N LEU A 43 -11.87 10.83 2.09
CA LEU A 43 -11.51 9.46 1.67
C LEU A 43 -12.19 9.05 0.36
N SER A 44 -13.47 9.39 0.15
CA SER A 44 -14.19 9.06 -1.09
C SER A 44 -13.61 9.74 -2.32
N TYR A 45 -13.11 10.98 -2.17
CA TYR A 45 -12.43 11.71 -3.23
C TYR A 45 -11.01 11.18 -3.46
N LEU A 46 -10.26 10.90 -2.39
CA LEU A 46 -8.93 10.27 -2.46
C LEU A 46 -8.99 8.94 -3.23
N LEU A 47 -10.02 8.13 -3.01
CA LEU A 47 -10.18 6.82 -3.66
C LEU A 47 -10.65 6.88 -5.12
N ARG A 48 -10.82 8.06 -5.72
CA ARG A 48 -11.06 8.20 -7.17
C ARG A 48 -9.83 7.78 -7.94
N LYS A 49 -10.01 7.10 -9.06
CA LYS A 49 -8.90 6.51 -9.83
C LYS A 49 -8.00 7.57 -10.40
N GLU A 50 -8.59 8.65 -10.88
CA GLU A 50 -7.93 9.83 -11.40
C GLU A 50 -7.01 10.39 -10.32
N ARG A 51 -7.55 10.61 -9.11
CA ARG A 51 -6.78 11.19 -8.01
C ARG A 51 -5.67 10.28 -7.51
N ILE A 52 -5.91 8.97 -7.43
CA ILE A 52 -4.87 8.00 -7.09
C ILE A 52 -3.76 8.01 -8.15
N VAL A 53 -4.09 7.97 -9.44
CA VAL A 53 -3.06 8.01 -10.49
C VAL A 53 -2.24 9.30 -10.41
N GLU A 54 -2.89 10.46 -10.27
CA GLU A 54 -2.23 11.75 -10.06
C GLU A 54 -1.26 11.72 -8.88
N LEU A 55 -1.73 11.32 -7.70
CA LEU A 55 -0.90 11.25 -6.49
C LEU A 55 0.31 10.34 -6.66
N LEU A 56 0.20 9.27 -7.47
CA LEU A 56 1.28 8.31 -7.66
C LEU A 56 2.27 8.73 -8.74
N THR A 57 1.87 9.55 -9.71
CA THR A 57 2.66 9.75 -10.94
C THR A 57 2.91 11.21 -11.30
N GLU A 58 2.16 12.18 -10.77
CA GLU A 58 2.36 13.59 -11.13
C GLU A 58 3.47 14.26 -10.31
N PRO A 59 4.48 14.87 -10.96
CA PRO A 59 5.63 15.47 -10.28
C PRO A 59 5.25 16.47 -9.20
N ALA A 60 4.26 17.34 -9.45
CA ALA A 60 3.84 18.36 -8.50
C ALA A 60 3.28 17.76 -7.19
N ASP A 61 2.49 16.68 -7.28
CA ASP A 61 1.97 15.97 -6.10
C ASP A 61 3.09 15.21 -5.38
N ILE A 62 3.99 14.56 -6.13
CA ILE A 62 5.14 13.82 -5.60
C ILE A 62 6.08 14.76 -4.82
N ASP A 63 6.41 15.91 -5.41
CA ASP A 63 7.30 16.90 -4.80
C ASP A 63 6.66 17.51 -3.56
N ALA A 64 5.35 17.84 -3.61
CA ALA A 64 4.63 18.32 -2.44
C ALA A 64 4.62 17.30 -1.28
N ILE A 65 4.45 16.01 -1.57
CA ILE A 65 4.51 14.94 -0.55
C ILE A 65 5.93 14.79 0.02
N ARG A 66 6.95 14.88 -0.84
CA ARG A 66 8.36 14.85 -0.44
C ARG A 66 8.70 16.03 0.48
N GLU A 67 8.25 17.24 0.13
CA GLU A 67 8.45 18.46 0.92
C GLU A 67 7.70 18.41 2.26
N GLN A 68 6.47 17.87 2.28
CA GLN A 68 5.74 17.63 3.53
C GLN A 68 6.45 16.59 4.41
N GLY A 69 7.28 15.72 3.82
CA GLY A 69 8.21 14.88 4.56
C GLY A 69 7.61 13.55 5.05
N TRP A 70 6.59 13.03 4.37
CA TRP A 70 5.99 11.71 4.67
C TRP A 70 6.18 10.67 3.56
N MET A 71 7.05 10.96 2.58
CA MET A 71 7.60 9.97 1.65
C MET A 71 8.61 9.06 2.36
N SER A 72 8.53 7.76 2.12
CA SER A 72 9.39 6.72 2.73
C SER A 72 10.01 5.82 1.66
N HIS A 73 11.17 5.23 1.95
CA HIS A 73 11.86 4.29 1.05
C HIS A 73 11.49 2.82 1.25
N LYS A 74 10.60 2.52 2.21
CA LYS A 74 10.12 1.17 2.49
C LYS A 74 8.65 1.21 2.93
N PRO A 75 7.88 0.12 2.74
CA PRO A 75 6.57 -0.01 3.34
C PRO A 75 6.61 0.11 4.87
N PRO A 76 5.55 0.66 5.49
CA PRO A 76 5.50 0.81 6.94
C PRO A 76 5.41 -0.54 7.64
N ARG A 77 6.03 -0.64 8.82
CA ARG A 77 5.97 -1.84 9.65
C ARG A 77 4.57 -2.07 10.21
N LEU A 78 3.92 -0.99 10.67
CA LEU A 78 2.58 -0.98 11.28
C LEU A 78 1.91 0.38 11.06
N PRO A 79 0.56 0.46 10.96
CA PRO A 79 -0.15 1.72 11.08
C PRO A 79 -0.17 2.22 12.54
N PRO A 80 -0.57 3.48 12.79
CA PRO A 80 -0.93 3.93 14.13
C PRO A 80 -1.98 3.00 14.76
N LEU A 81 -1.70 2.53 15.97
CA LEU A 81 -2.58 1.64 16.74
C LEU A 81 -3.59 2.49 17.52
N VAL A 82 -4.70 2.83 16.88
CA VAL A 82 -5.73 3.73 17.45
C VAL A 82 -7.05 3.02 17.66
N SER A 83 -7.86 3.49 18.61
CA SER A 83 -9.24 3.03 18.82
C SER A 83 -10.28 3.85 18.05
N THR A 84 -9.87 4.97 17.46
CA THR A 84 -10.77 5.91 16.76
C THR A 84 -11.00 5.52 15.30
N LYS A 85 -11.98 6.15 14.67
CA LYS A 85 -12.17 6.14 13.22
C LYS A 85 -11.16 7.10 12.58
N ALA A 86 -10.29 6.60 11.72
CA ALA A 86 -9.26 7.37 11.03
C ALA A 86 -8.78 6.63 9.78
N CYS A 87 -8.19 7.35 8.82
CA CYS A 87 -7.50 6.73 7.70
C CYS A 87 -6.08 7.30 7.61
N PHE A 88 -5.09 6.43 7.69
CA PHE A 88 -3.68 6.80 7.61
C PHE A 88 -3.11 6.40 6.26
N ALA A 89 -2.34 7.32 5.67
CA ALA A 89 -1.74 7.17 4.36
C ALA A 89 -0.21 7.15 4.48
N PHE A 90 0.39 6.16 3.85
CA PHE A 90 1.84 6.01 3.73
C PHE A 90 2.22 6.08 2.27
N TYR A 91 3.22 6.90 1.96
CA TYR A 91 3.69 7.11 0.60
C TYR A 91 5.08 6.52 0.45
N VAL A 92 5.21 5.48 -0.38
CA VAL A 92 6.46 4.75 -0.56
C VAL A 92 7.02 5.06 -1.94
N GLU A 93 8.31 5.40 -1.98
CA GLU A 93 9.02 5.64 -3.22
C GLU A 93 9.01 4.38 -4.08
N GLY A 94 8.43 4.43 -5.28
CA GLY A 94 8.24 3.22 -6.08
C GLY A 94 9.53 2.64 -6.63
N SER A 95 10.58 3.46 -6.76
CA SER A 95 11.91 3.04 -7.21
C SER A 95 12.64 2.13 -6.20
N THR A 96 12.25 2.18 -4.92
CA THR A 96 12.87 1.38 -3.85
C THR A 96 12.15 0.06 -3.60
N VAL A 97 10.99 -0.15 -4.24
CA VAL A 97 10.20 -1.37 -4.11
C VAL A 97 10.78 -2.46 -5.01
N SER A 98 11.36 -3.48 -4.38
CA SER A 98 11.98 -4.61 -5.07
C SER A 98 10.96 -5.68 -5.48
N SER A 99 9.87 -5.80 -4.70
CA SER A 99 8.84 -6.82 -4.91
C SER A 99 7.49 -6.35 -4.40
N VAL A 100 6.46 -6.37 -5.25
CA VAL A 100 5.08 -6.02 -4.86
C VAL A 100 4.53 -6.85 -3.70
N ARG A 101 5.09 -8.03 -3.43
CA ARG A 101 4.72 -8.87 -2.28
C ARG A 101 5.01 -8.18 -0.96
N GLU A 102 6.10 -7.41 -0.88
CA GLU A 102 6.55 -6.73 0.32
C GLU A 102 5.58 -5.61 0.76
N LEU A 103 4.86 -5.00 -0.18
CA LEU A 103 3.86 -3.95 0.09
C LEU A 103 2.74 -4.42 1.02
N SER A 104 2.42 -5.72 0.95
CA SER A 104 1.37 -6.34 1.77
C SER A 104 1.87 -6.88 3.12
N SER A 105 3.18 -7.00 3.30
CA SER A 105 3.80 -7.62 4.47
C SER A 105 4.06 -6.59 5.57
N ASP A 106 3.18 -6.56 6.56
CA ASP A 106 3.32 -5.79 7.80
C ASP A 106 3.09 -6.70 9.02
N GLU A 107 3.26 -6.17 10.23
CA GLU A 107 3.12 -6.98 11.46
C GLU A 107 1.67 -7.17 11.94
N LEU A 108 0.68 -6.63 11.21
CA LEU A 108 -0.73 -7.01 11.43
C LEU A 108 -1.13 -8.25 10.63
N LYS A 109 -0.26 -8.74 9.73
CA LYS A 109 -0.49 -9.99 8.99
C LYS A 109 -0.94 -11.13 9.94
N PRO A 110 -1.81 -12.04 9.47
CA PRO A 110 -2.33 -12.15 8.11
C PRO A 110 -3.54 -11.23 7.84
N TRP A 111 -3.53 -10.57 6.68
CA TRP A 111 -4.67 -9.78 6.17
C TRP A 111 -5.72 -10.62 5.45
N THR A 112 -5.44 -11.90 5.28
CA THR A 112 -6.26 -12.83 4.50
C THR A 112 -6.20 -14.19 5.16
N THR A 113 -7.31 -14.90 5.18
CA THR A 113 -7.42 -16.27 5.70
C THR A 113 -7.83 -17.18 4.56
N THR A 114 -6.96 -18.15 4.23
CA THR A 114 -7.27 -19.22 3.27
C THR A 114 -7.93 -20.39 3.97
N ASP A 115 -7.54 -20.65 5.21
CA ASP A 115 -8.07 -21.72 6.05
C ASP A 115 -8.99 -21.12 7.14
N PRO A 116 -10.14 -21.74 7.42
CA PRO A 116 -11.03 -21.28 8.48
C PRO A 116 -10.33 -21.35 9.84
N VAL A 117 -10.27 -20.21 10.54
CA VAL A 117 -9.91 -20.15 11.95
C VAL A 117 -11.22 -20.05 12.73
N GLU A 118 -11.38 -20.87 13.78
CA GLU A 118 -12.60 -20.89 14.58
C GLU A 118 -12.88 -19.49 15.18
N GLY A 119 -14.08 -18.95 14.93
CA GLY A 119 -14.46 -17.61 15.40
C GLY A 119 -14.04 -16.44 14.48
N GLU A 120 -13.25 -16.68 13.43
CA GLU A 120 -12.86 -15.64 12.47
C GLU A 120 -13.45 -15.87 11.07
N PRO A 121 -13.83 -14.80 10.35
CA PRO A 121 -14.32 -14.91 8.98
C PRO A 121 -13.20 -15.25 8.00
N THR A 122 -13.52 -16.02 6.96
CA THR A 122 -12.63 -16.21 5.81
C THR A 122 -12.57 -14.94 4.96
N ILE A 123 -11.41 -14.29 4.91
CA ILE A 123 -11.18 -13.08 4.10
C ILE A 123 -10.25 -13.39 2.94
N LYS A 124 -10.75 -13.20 1.72
CA LYS A 124 -9.94 -13.27 0.49
C LYS A 124 -9.47 -11.86 0.09
N PRO A 125 -8.22 -11.70 -0.35
CA PRO A 125 -7.76 -10.43 -0.88
C PRO A 125 -8.50 -10.10 -2.17
N ASN A 126 -8.91 -8.85 -2.34
CA ASN A 126 -9.48 -8.36 -3.58
C ASN A 126 -8.43 -7.50 -4.30
N VAL A 127 -7.98 -7.97 -5.47
CA VAL A 127 -7.04 -7.27 -6.34
C VAL A 127 -7.77 -6.85 -7.61
N ARG A 128 -7.80 -5.55 -7.88
CA ARG A 128 -8.39 -4.98 -9.09
C ARG A 128 -7.30 -4.30 -9.91
N LYS A 129 -7.34 -4.50 -11.23
CA LYS A 129 -6.49 -3.80 -12.18
C LYS A 129 -7.34 -2.87 -13.03
N HIS A 130 -6.92 -1.62 -13.13
CA HIS A 130 -7.58 -0.60 -13.93
C HIS A 130 -6.62 -0.13 -15.01
N ALA A 131 -7.06 -0.15 -16.27
CA ALA A 131 -6.26 0.34 -17.38
C ALA A 131 -5.95 1.82 -17.20
N VAL A 132 -4.69 2.19 -17.46
CA VAL A 132 -4.16 3.55 -17.40
C VAL A 132 -3.45 3.83 -18.73
N THR A 133 -3.85 4.91 -19.40
CA THR A 133 -3.24 5.34 -20.65
C THR A 133 -2.39 6.60 -20.43
N ARG A 134 -1.54 6.92 -21.40
CA ARG A 134 -0.79 8.16 -21.42
C ARG A 134 -1.49 9.17 -22.34
N GLU A 135 -1.89 10.30 -21.81
CA GLU A 135 -2.50 11.42 -22.52
C GLU A 135 -1.68 12.68 -22.23
N ASP A 136 -1.19 13.37 -23.27
CA ASP A 136 -0.36 14.59 -23.14
C ASP A 136 0.80 14.48 -22.13
N GLY A 137 1.44 13.30 -22.11
CA GLY A 137 2.55 12.99 -21.22
C GLY A 137 2.16 12.56 -19.80
N ARG A 138 0.89 12.72 -19.41
CA ARG A 138 0.34 12.35 -18.11
C ARG A 138 -0.31 10.97 -18.14
N LEU A 139 -0.33 10.30 -16.99
CA LEU A 139 -1.04 9.02 -16.86
C LEU A 139 -2.45 9.28 -16.36
N VAL A 140 -3.45 8.70 -17.05
CA VAL A 140 -4.87 8.87 -16.70
C VAL A 140 -5.62 7.54 -16.81
N PRO A 141 -6.64 7.30 -15.97
CA PRO A 141 -7.49 6.12 -16.13
C PRO A 141 -8.12 6.06 -17.52
N CYS A 142 -8.08 4.89 -18.16
CA CYS A 142 -8.67 4.70 -19.48
C CYS A 142 -10.21 4.78 -19.38
N LYS A 143 -10.84 5.54 -20.29
CA LYS A 143 -12.30 5.69 -20.39
C LYS A 143 -12.97 4.66 -21.32
N GLY A 144 -12.20 3.75 -21.93
CA GLY A 144 -12.66 2.79 -22.96
C GLY A 144 -12.12 1.37 -22.77
N ASP A 145 -11.95 0.62 -23.87
CA ASP A 145 -11.39 -0.75 -23.81
C ASP A 145 -9.91 -0.71 -23.41
N GLY A 146 -9.64 -1.16 -22.19
CA GLY A 146 -8.32 -1.15 -21.58
C GLY A 146 -7.48 -2.41 -21.83
N ARG A 147 -7.95 -3.36 -22.67
CA ARG A 147 -7.24 -4.64 -22.90
C ARG A 147 -5.81 -4.50 -23.41
N THR A 148 -5.53 -3.41 -24.14
CA THR A 148 -4.21 -3.13 -24.73
C THR A 148 -3.40 -2.10 -23.93
N SER A 149 -3.88 -1.73 -22.74
CA SER A 149 -3.24 -0.71 -21.91
C SER A 149 -1.83 -1.13 -21.49
N GLU A 150 -0.85 -0.25 -21.71
CA GLU A 150 0.55 -0.48 -21.30
C GLU A 150 0.71 -0.44 -19.77
N PHE A 151 -0.09 0.41 -19.12
CA PHE A 151 -0.06 0.64 -17.68
C PHE A 151 -1.36 0.20 -17.02
N HIS A 152 -1.24 -0.23 -15.76
CA HIS A 152 -2.38 -0.59 -14.93
C HIS A 152 -2.21 0.00 -13.54
N LEU A 153 -3.24 0.68 -13.05
CA LEU A 153 -3.40 0.95 -11.63
C LEU A 153 -3.86 -0.34 -10.94
N THR A 154 -3.04 -0.85 -10.03
CA THR A 154 -3.40 -1.99 -9.18
C THR A 154 -3.95 -1.48 -7.85
N GLU A 155 -5.15 -1.93 -7.49
CA GLU A 155 -5.77 -1.74 -6.18
C GLU A 155 -5.84 -3.09 -5.47
N TYR A 156 -5.01 -3.28 -4.45
CA TYR A 156 -5.16 -4.36 -3.48
C TYR A 156 -6.05 -3.88 -2.33
N SER A 157 -6.93 -4.74 -1.83
CA SER A 157 -7.74 -4.45 -0.65
C SER A 157 -8.02 -5.72 0.15
N ALA A 158 -7.88 -5.62 1.48
CA ALA A 158 -8.21 -6.69 2.40
C ALA A 158 -8.64 -6.12 3.76
N TRP A 159 -9.55 -6.83 4.43
CA TRP A 159 -9.93 -6.55 5.82
C TRP A 159 -9.07 -7.39 6.75
N LEU A 160 -8.67 -6.86 7.89
CA LEU A 160 -8.00 -7.65 8.91
C LEU A 160 -9.02 -8.65 9.52
N PRO A 161 -8.87 -9.98 9.36
CA PRO A 161 -9.90 -10.96 9.74
C PRO A 161 -10.34 -10.85 11.20
N ARG A 162 -9.36 -10.74 12.09
CA ARG A 162 -9.52 -10.57 13.55
C ARG A 162 -9.98 -9.17 13.99
N LEU A 163 -10.04 -8.19 13.08
CA LEU A 163 -10.47 -6.83 13.40
C LEU A 163 -11.11 -6.17 12.17
N LEU A 164 -12.36 -6.54 11.88
CA LEU A 164 -13.10 -6.12 10.68
C LEU A 164 -13.45 -4.62 10.60
N ARG A 165 -12.97 -3.79 11.54
CA ARG A 165 -13.01 -2.33 11.39
C ARG A 165 -11.77 -1.79 10.65
N LEU A 166 -10.72 -2.59 10.49
CA LEU A 166 -9.47 -2.18 9.85
C LEU A 166 -9.34 -2.80 8.46
N ARG A 167 -9.19 -1.93 7.46
CA ARG A 167 -9.00 -2.30 6.06
C ARG A 167 -7.66 -1.76 5.54
N LYS A 168 -6.87 -2.61 4.90
CA LYS A 168 -5.67 -2.21 4.16
C LYS A 168 -6.02 -2.04 2.69
N LYS A 169 -5.53 -0.95 2.08
CA LYS A 169 -5.55 -0.74 0.63
C LYS A 169 -4.15 -0.37 0.15
N ILE A 170 -3.76 -0.89 -1.01
CA ILE A 170 -2.47 -0.57 -1.63
C ILE A 170 -2.74 -0.19 -3.08
N PHE A 171 -2.15 0.93 -3.49
CA PHE A 171 -2.26 1.46 -4.84
C PHE A 171 -0.89 1.68 -5.44
N TYR A 172 -0.68 1.19 -6.65
CA TYR A 172 0.51 1.49 -7.46
C TYR A 172 0.16 1.37 -8.94
N VAL A 173 0.81 2.17 -9.78
CA VAL A 173 0.75 2.00 -11.23
C VAL A 173 1.92 1.10 -11.64
N ALA A 174 1.66 0.13 -12.50
CA ALA A 174 2.70 -0.76 -13.02
C ALA A 174 2.56 -0.97 -14.52
N ARG A 175 3.69 -1.22 -15.19
CA ARG A 175 3.74 -1.76 -16.55
C ARG A 175 3.23 -3.20 -16.56
N GLN A 176 2.92 -3.73 -17.74
CA GLN A 176 2.58 -5.14 -17.91
C GLN A 176 3.69 -6.10 -17.43
N THR A 177 4.94 -5.65 -17.44
CA THR A 177 6.11 -6.38 -16.90
C THR A 177 6.10 -6.52 -15.37
N GLY A 178 5.20 -5.82 -14.67
CA GLY A 178 5.14 -5.76 -13.21
C GLY A 178 5.99 -4.66 -12.58
N GLN A 179 6.79 -3.95 -13.37
CA GLN A 179 7.59 -2.82 -12.90
C GLN A 179 6.67 -1.65 -12.48
N ILE A 180 6.86 -1.14 -11.26
CA ILE A 180 6.15 0.04 -10.75
C ILE A 180 6.57 1.28 -11.51
N VAL A 181 5.61 2.15 -11.79
CA VAL A 181 5.78 3.46 -12.40
C VAL A 181 5.26 4.50 -11.42
N GLY A 182 6.12 5.45 -11.04
CA GLY A 182 5.80 6.43 -10.00
C GLY A 182 6.03 5.84 -8.61
N ASN A 183 5.06 6.01 -7.71
CA ASN A 183 5.17 5.62 -6.31
C ASN A 183 4.07 4.63 -5.88
N VAL A 184 4.02 4.33 -4.58
CA VAL A 184 3.00 3.47 -3.97
C VAL A 184 2.30 4.22 -2.84
N LEU A 185 0.97 4.11 -2.77
CA LEU A 185 0.16 4.61 -1.67
C LEU A 185 -0.44 3.45 -0.90
N ILE A 186 -0.16 3.37 0.39
CA ILE A 186 -0.73 2.38 1.31
C ILE A 186 -1.66 3.09 2.28
N LEU A 187 -2.91 2.64 2.36
CA LEU A 187 -3.92 3.18 3.28
C LEU A 187 -4.30 2.13 4.32
N TYR A 188 -4.37 2.56 5.57
CA TYR A 188 -4.97 1.82 6.67
C TYR A 188 -6.21 2.59 7.14
N ASP A 189 -7.38 2.03 6.82
CA ASP A 189 -8.68 2.65 7.02
C ASP A 189 -9.40 1.97 8.18
N PHE A 190 -9.46 2.66 9.32
CA PHE A 190 -10.26 2.32 10.48
C PHE A 190 -11.67 2.87 10.28
N THR A 191 -12.58 2.04 9.81
CA THR A 191 -13.90 2.46 9.31
C THR A 191 -14.87 2.88 10.41
N MET A 192 -14.64 2.42 11.64
CA MET A 192 -15.39 2.78 12.84
C MET A 192 -14.50 2.72 14.10
N PRO A 193 -14.89 3.44 15.18
CA PRO A 193 -14.22 3.29 16.47
C PRO A 193 -14.35 1.87 17.03
N GLY A 194 -13.40 1.42 17.84
CA GLY A 194 -13.40 0.10 18.46
C GLY A 194 -12.05 -0.29 19.05
N GLU A 195 -11.83 -1.59 19.20
CA GLU A 195 -10.62 -2.17 19.82
C GLU A 195 -9.34 -1.82 19.06
N ILE A 196 -8.25 -1.56 19.78
CA ILE A 196 -6.93 -1.28 19.20
C ILE A 196 -6.37 -2.57 18.56
N PRO A 197 -5.78 -2.53 17.34
CA PRO A 197 -5.19 -3.71 16.73
C PRO A 197 -4.08 -4.30 17.60
N SER A 198 -4.14 -5.60 17.87
CA SER A 198 -3.05 -6.35 18.47
C SER A 198 -2.03 -6.79 17.42
N ILE A 199 -0.76 -6.93 17.80
CA ILE A 199 0.28 -7.51 16.94
C ILE A 199 0.27 -9.03 17.16
N MET A 200 0.32 -9.82 16.09
CA MET A 200 0.40 -11.27 16.17
C MET A 200 1.85 -11.72 16.10
N ASN A 201 2.38 -12.29 17.20
CA ASN A 201 3.63 -13.06 17.18
C ASN A 201 3.33 -14.49 16.70
N ILE A 202 2.95 -14.63 15.43
CA ILE A 202 2.80 -15.95 14.80
C ILE A 202 3.96 -16.12 13.84
N ALA A 203 4.86 -17.07 14.15
CA ALA A 203 5.83 -17.57 13.19
C ALA A 203 5.04 -18.18 12.02
N HIS A 204 4.93 -17.46 10.91
CA HIS A 204 4.30 -18.01 9.72
C HIS A 204 5.23 -19.09 9.16
N GLY A 205 4.67 -20.19 8.63
CA GLY A 205 5.47 -21.28 8.05
C GLY A 205 6.45 -20.82 6.95
N ASN A 206 6.15 -19.70 6.28
CA ASN A 206 7.08 -19.06 5.33
C ASN A 206 8.24 -18.34 6.00
N ASP A 207 8.06 -17.78 7.20
CA ASP A 207 9.14 -17.18 8.00
C ASP A 207 10.06 -18.30 8.52
N ALA A 208 9.51 -19.45 8.95
CA ALA A 208 10.29 -20.62 9.35
C ALA A 208 11.13 -21.22 8.19
N LEU A 209 10.59 -21.27 6.97
CA LEU A 209 11.33 -21.70 5.78
C LEU A 209 12.46 -20.72 5.42
N ARG A 210 12.23 -19.41 5.62
CA ARG A 210 13.23 -18.37 5.38
C ARG A 210 14.35 -18.44 6.40
N ASP A 211 14.03 -18.63 7.68
CA ASP A 211 15.00 -18.79 8.76
C ASP A 211 15.84 -20.06 8.56
N MET A 212 15.24 -21.16 8.09
CA MET A 212 16.00 -22.37 7.72
C MET A 212 16.93 -22.13 6.52
N GLN A 213 16.48 -21.44 5.46
CA GLN A 213 17.33 -21.15 4.30
C GLN A 213 18.47 -20.18 4.65
N GLN A 214 18.25 -19.26 5.59
CA GLN A 214 19.27 -18.32 6.04
C GLN A 214 20.30 -18.99 6.96
N MET A 215 19.88 -19.96 7.78
CA MET A 215 20.80 -20.83 8.53
C MET A 215 21.61 -21.75 7.61
N ASP A 216 20.99 -22.33 6.57
CA ASP A 216 21.66 -23.23 5.62
C ASP A 216 22.76 -22.51 4.82
N LEU A 217 22.49 -21.28 4.35
CA LEU A 217 23.51 -20.45 3.68
C LEU A 217 24.67 -20.03 4.61
N SER A 218 24.45 -19.99 5.93
CA SER A 218 25.50 -19.67 6.90
C SER A 218 26.40 -20.86 7.26
N MET A 219 26.01 -22.07 6.84
CA MET A 219 26.77 -23.31 7.06
C MET A 219 27.63 -23.74 5.87
N GLU A 220 27.50 -23.12 4.70
CA GLU A 220 28.47 -23.27 3.61
C GLU A 220 29.75 -22.48 3.92
N LEU A 221 30.63 -23.10 4.73
CA LEU A 221 32.00 -22.67 4.92
C LEU A 221 32.75 -22.65 3.58
N PRO A 222 33.57 -21.63 3.28
CA PRO A 222 34.46 -21.69 2.13
C PRO A 222 35.47 -22.81 2.36
N VAL A 223 35.48 -23.79 1.46
CA VAL A 223 36.53 -24.82 1.41
C VAL A 223 37.84 -24.07 1.15
N ALA A 224 38.67 -23.96 2.19
CA ALA A 224 40.00 -23.40 2.07
C ALA A 224 40.82 -24.28 1.11
N ASP A 225 41.37 -23.67 0.06
CA ASP A 225 42.40 -24.27 -0.77
C ASP A 225 43.56 -24.69 0.14
N ALA A 226 43.73 -26.00 0.29
CA ALA A 226 44.83 -26.57 1.05
C ALA A 226 46.13 -26.44 0.24
N ASP A 227 47.12 -25.85 0.90
CA ASP A 227 48.51 -25.71 0.49
C ASP A 227 49.06 -26.90 -0.31
N ASN A 228 49.69 -26.58 -1.44
CA ASN A 228 50.53 -27.49 -2.22
C ASN A 228 51.97 -27.37 -1.70
N PRO A 229 52.56 -28.38 -1.03
CA PRO A 229 53.96 -28.30 -0.63
C PRO A 229 54.88 -28.68 -1.79
N VAL A 230 55.87 -27.83 -2.01
CA VAL A 230 57.00 -28.01 -2.91
C VAL A 230 57.83 -29.21 -2.50
N SER A 231 58.14 -30.10 -3.44
CA SER A 231 59.33 -30.97 -3.48
C SER A 231 59.62 -31.37 -4.92
#